data_AF-A0A6L9QGE4-F1
#
_entry.id   AF-A0A6L9QGE4-F1
#
_cell.length_a   1.000
_cell.length_b   1.000
_cell.length_c   1.000
_cell.angle_alpha   90.00
_cell.angle_beta   90.00
_cell.angle_gamma   90.00
#
_symmetry.space_group_name_H-M   'P 1'
#
loop_
_entity.id
_entity.type
_entity.pdbx_description
1 polymer ?
#
loop_
_entity_poly.entity_id
_entity_poly.type
_entity_poly.pdbx_seq_one_letter_code
_entity_poly.pdbx_strand_id
1 'polypeptide(L)'
;MLDLQQRLFALLQPDAPETVSSIGDRTRASRYFLDLRLACFLISYTWPQARHLESPPPLLDSLDDHLQRQHSTIRDLKAKGKRPRSATIFSSPPADPAACSALLAIAEQILGQPSREAAGEHLRPLLSNVVDITNFRTFVSRAKRFCSPAFSAVIETNMQELHPKRERGANLLSRNRAGLGQPYGWREHHRQSGHLVIAPIGDCRFGHQHVPQYMTDAWIERHFPAPEGINPSHLRRTAAIRLVQMSNGGSVATAGKLLGINSTTSASSTHTVRVWESEPANAKALATAIHAFRDELNAASDLIDYGRRRASLTAWEIPAPTWEEMISRLNMRHRNRSATPSSIWDDRKRRAASVIIWATITCGDHRLAPLLQGEARKANGAKTNMLTYDTQQIRYRIRTSHKGPTATLATILHSYAHEMAAKIDRGETS
;
A
#
# COMPACT_ATOMS: atom_id res chain seq x y z
N MET A 1 -37.01 12.10 -17.54
CA MET A 1 -36.81 11.58 -16.17
C MET A 1 -38.03 10.81 -15.66
N LEU A 2 -39.25 11.33 -15.87
CA LEU A 2 -40.49 10.58 -15.61
C LEU A 2 -40.54 9.25 -16.37
N ASP A 3 -40.13 9.26 -17.65
CA ASP A 3 -40.10 8.05 -18.50
C ASP A 3 -39.17 6.95 -17.97
N LEU A 4 -38.00 7.33 -17.43
CA LEU A 4 -37.07 6.37 -16.82
C LEU A 4 -37.68 5.77 -15.56
N GLN A 5 -38.29 6.58 -14.70
CA GLN A 5 -38.93 6.09 -13.48
C GLN A 5 -40.09 5.14 -13.81
N GLN A 6 -40.95 5.49 -14.76
CA GLN A 6 -42.05 4.63 -15.21
C GLN A 6 -41.53 3.31 -15.80
N ARG A 7 -40.46 3.37 -16.60
CA ARG A 7 -39.81 2.18 -17.17
C ARG A 7 -39.23 1.27 -16.08
N LEU A 8 -38.52 1.82 -15.10
CA LEU A 8 -37.97 1.04 -13.98
C LEU A 8 -39.10 0.42 -13.14
N PHE A 9 -40.18 1.16 -12.90
CA PHE A 9 -41.35 0.66 -12.17
C PHE A 9 -42.04 -0.47 -12.92
N ALA A 10 -42.21 -0.35 -14.24
CA ALA A 10 -42.78 -1.41 -15.08
C ALA A 10 -41.93 -2.69 -15.06
N LEU A 11 -40.61 -2.57 -15.01
CA LEU A 11 -39.68 -3.72 -14.93
C LEU A 11 -39.66 -4.43 -13.57
N LEU A 12 -40.24 -3.82 -12.53
CA LEU A 12 -40.36 -4.41 -11.19
C LEU A 12 -41.72 -5.08 -10.96
N GLN A 13 -42.67 -4.95 -11.89
CA GLN A 13 -43.97 -5.59 -11.77
C GLN A 13 -43.86 -7.11 -11.94
N PRO A 14 -44.75 -7.91 -11.31
CA PRO A 14 -44.77 -9.37 -11.49
C PRO A 14 -44.94 -9.79 -12.94
N ASP A 15 -45.73 -9.02 -13.70
CA ASP A 15 -46.02 -9.25 -15.13
C ASP A 15 -45.04 -8.51 -16.06
N ALA A 16 -43.90 -8.07 -15.53
CA ALA A 16 -42.91 -7.33 -16.29
C ALA A 16 -42.38 -8.14 -17.48
N PRO A 17 -42.05 -7.47 -18.60
CA PRO A 17 -41.37 -8.15 -19.70
C PRO A 17 -40.07 -8.76 -19.20
N GLU A 18 -39.87 -10.05 -19.47
CA GLU A 18 -38.68 -10.78 -19.01
C GLU A 18 -37.37 -10.16 -19.53
N THR A 19 -37.45 -9.43 -20.65
CA THR A 19 -36.30 -8.80 -21.31
C THR A 19 -36.48 -7.31 -21.57
N VAL A 20 -35.38 -6.58 -21.50
CA VAL A 20 -35.28 -5.14 -21.71
C VAL A 20 -34.07 -4.83 -22.60
N SER A 21 -34.13 -3.75 -23.37
CA SER A 21 -32.98 -3.26 -24.15
C SER A 21 -31.94 -2.60 -23.24
N SER A 22 -30.67 -2.98 -23.40
CA SER A 22 -29.50 -2.35 -22.78
C SER A 22 -28.32 -2.41 -23.75
N ILE A 23 -27.76 -1.25 -24.09
CA ILE A 23 -26.62 -1.10 -25.00
C ILE A 23 -26.91 -1.79 -26.35
N GLY A 24 -28.08 -1.48 -26.91
CA GLY A 24 -28.56 -2.08 -28.17
C GLY A 24 -29.02 -3.54 -28.11
N ASP A 25 -28.72 -4.29 -27.03
CA ASP A 25 -29.01 -5.72 -26.90
C ASP A 25 -30.20 -6.00 -25.97
N ARG A 26 -30.89 -7.14 -26.19
CA ARG A 26 -31.93 -7.63 -25.25
C ARG A 26 -31.29 -8.41 -24.10
N THR A 27 -31.57 -8.01 -22.86
CA THR A 27 -31.09 -8.66 -21.64
C THR A 27 -32.23 -8.90 -20.65
N ARG A 28 -32.04 -9.78 -19.67
CA ARG A 28 -33.03 -9.98 -18.60
C ARG A 28 -33.15 -8.73 -17.73
N ALA A 29 -34.37 -8.41 -17.27
CA ALA A 29 -34.61 -7.27 -16.38
C ALA A 29 -33.68 -7.30 -15.14
N SER A 30 -33.47 -8.48 -14.55
CA SER A 30 -32.56 -8.66 -13.40
C SER A 30 -31.10 -8.29 -13.70
N ARG A 31 -30.61 -8.56 -14.92
CA ARG A 31 -29.25 -8.17 -15.35
C ARG A 31 -29.17 -6.67 -15.63
N TYR A 32 -30.22 -6.07 -16.18
CA TYR A 32 -30.28 -4.62 -16.37
C TYR A 32 -30.20 -3.84 -15.04
N PHE A 33 -30.82 -4.33 -13.96
CA PHE A 33 -30.63 -3.72 -12.62
C PHE A 33 -29.19 -3.87 -12.10
N LEU A 34 -28.49 -4.95 -12.44
CA LEU A 34 -27.08 -5.13 -12.10
C LEU A 34 -26.19 -4.19 -12.92
N ASP A 35 -26.53 -3.96 -14.18
CA ASP A 35 -25.87 -2.98 -15.05
C ASP A 35 -26.03 -1.56 -14.47
N LEU A 36 -27.26 -1.16 -14.12
CA LEU A 36 -27.56 0.11 -13.46
C LEU A 36 -26.75 0.29 -12.18
N ARG A 37 -26.73 -0.73 -11.30
CA ARG A 37 -26.00 -0.67 -10.04
C ARG A 37 -24.50 -0.48 -10.26
N LEU A 38 -23.91 -1.19 -11.22
CA LEU A 38 -22.49 -1.06 -11.53
C LEU A 38 -22.18 0.29 -12.20
N ALA A 39 -23.03 0.77 -13.11
CA ALA A 39 -22.90 2.10 -13.71
C ALA A 39 -22.95 3.21 -12.65
N CYS A 40 -23.94 3.20 -11.76
CA CYS A 40 -24.03 4.14 -10.64
C CYS A 40 -22.77 4.10 -9.76
N PHE A 41 -22.25 2.91 -9.47
CA PHE A 41 -21.00 2.78 -8.72
C PHE A 41 -19.81 3.42 -9.44
N LEU A 42 -19.66 3.18 -10.75
CA LEU A 42 -18.59 3.79 -11.55
C LEU A 42 -18.69 5.32 -11.49
N ILE A 43 -19.87 5.87 -11.75
CA ILE A 43 -20.15 7.32 -11.72
C ILE A 43 -19.80 7.92 -10.36
N SER A 44 -20.32 7.34 -9.26
CA SER A 44 -20.07 7.80 -7.90
C SER A 44 -18.59 7.79 -7.53
N TYR A 45 -17.87 6.75 -7.96
CA TYR A 45 -16.45 6.60 -7.66
C TYR A 45 -15.59 7.60 -8.43
N THR A 46 -15.90 7.87 -9.69
CA THR A 46 -15.15 8.76 -10.60
C THR A 46 -15.75 10.15 -10.65
N TRP A 47 -16.38 10.60 -9.59
CA TRP A 47 -16.90 11.97 -9.48
C TRP A 47 -15.77 12.93 -9.05
N PRO A 48 -15.64 14.14 -9.64
CA PRO A 48 -16.53 14.82 -10.58
C PRO A 48 -16.24 14.55 -12.08
N GLN A 49 -15.37 13.60 -12.44
CA GLN A 49 -15.03 13.35 -13.84
C GLN A 49 -16.24 12.89 -14.67
N ALA A 50 -17.19 12.18 -14.07
CA ALA A 50 -18.43 11.77 -14.74
C ALA A 50 -19.42 12.92 -15.03
N ARG A 51 -19.12 14.16 -14.60
CA ARG A 51 -19.98 15.34 -14.80
C ARG A 51 -20.15 15.75 -16.27
N HIS A 52 -19.29 15.26 -17.17
CA HIS A 52 -19.42 15.48 -18.61
C HIS A 52 -20.66 14.80 -19.22
N LEU A 53 -21.27 13.85 -18.50
CA LEU A 53 -22.52 13.22 -18.88
C LEU A 53 -23.69 14.16 -18.54
N GLU A 54 -24.51 14.48 -19.53
CA GLU A 54 -25.50 15.55 -19.47
C GLU A 54 -26.58 15.27 -18.41
N SER A 55 -26.84 16.19 -17.48
CA SER A 55 -28.02 16.12 -16.61
C SER A 55 -28.47 17.54 -16.29
N PRO A 56 -29.77 17.79 -16.05
CA PRO A 56 -30.25 19.14 -15.74
C PRO A 56 -29.49 19.75 -14.54
N PRO A 57 -29.04 21.02 -14.62
CA PRO A 57 -28.20 21.63 -13.58
C PRO A 57 -28.73 21.52 -12.14
N PRO A 58 -30.04 21.73 -11.85
CA PRO A 58 -30.54 21.65 -10.47
C PRO A 58 -30.43 20.25 -9.84
N LEU A 59 -30.44 19.20 -10.66
CA LEU A 59 -30.32 17.81 -10.21
C LEU A 59 -28.84 17.42 -10.00
N LEU A 60 -27.95 18.02 -10.80
CA LEU A 60 -26.51 17.87 -10.65
C LEU A 60 -26.01 18.45 -9.34
N ASP A 61 -26.57 19.58 -8.87
CA ASP A 61 -26.15 20.20 -7.60
C ASP A 61 -26.44 19.28 -6.40
N SER A 62 -27.63 18.67 -6.34
CA SER A 62 -27.96 17.72 -5.27
C SER A 62 -27.10 16.45 -5.32
N LEU A 63 -26.75 15.99 -6.53
CA LEU A 63 -25.84 14.86 -6.72
C LEU A 63 -24.39 15.21 -6.34
N ASP A 64 -23.93 16.40 -6.70
CA ASP A 64 -22.62 16.96 -6.33
C ASP A 64 -22.46 16.95 -4.81
N ASP A 65 -23.43 17.50 -4.08
CA ASP A 65 -23.43 17.53 -2.62
C ASP A 65 -23.40 16.14 -2.00
N HIS A 66 -24.15 15.19 -2.58
CA HIS A 66 -24.19 13.81 -2.11
C HIS A 66 -22.84 13.11 -2.29
N LEU A 67 -22.28 13.16 -3.50
CA LEU A 67 -21.03 12.48 -3.82
C LEU A 67 -19.84 13.14 -3.13
N GLN A 68 -19.83 14.46 -3.01
CA GLN A 68 -18.81 15.18 -2.25
C GLN A 68 -18.78 14.75 -0.78
N ARG A 69 -19.95 14.49 -0.15
CA ARG A 69 -20.05 13.92 1.20
C ARG A 69 -19.52 12.49 1.28
N GLN A 70 -19.77 11.64 0.29
CA GLN A 70 -19.21 10.28 0.26
C GLN A 70 -17.68 10.30 0.11
N HIS A 71 -17.17 11.13 -0.80
CA HIS A 71 -15.73 11.33 -1.02
C HIS A 71 -15.04 11.94 0.20
N SER A 72 -15.66 12.92 0.88
CA SER A 72 -15.13 13.49 2.14
C SER A 72 -15.10 12.44 3.27
N THR A 73 -16.17 11.66 3.44
CA THR A 73 -16.22 10.58 4.43
C THR A 73 -15.08 9.57 4.22
N ILE A 74 -14.80 9.20 2.97
CA ILE A 74 -13.69 8.31 2.64
C ILE A 74 -12.34 8.95 2.96
N ARG A 75 -12.15 10.24 2.64
CA ARG A 75 -10.94 10.99 2.98
C ARG A 75 -10.74 11.09 4.49
N ASP A 76 -11.78 11.38 5.26
CA ASP A 76 -11.73 11.49 6.72
C ASP A 76 -11.40 10.15 7.39
N LEU A 77 -12.00 9.05 6.90
CA LEU A 77 -11.69 7.71 7.37
C LEU A 77 -10.21 7.36 7.11
N LYS A 78 -9.69 7.70 5.92
CA LYS A 78 -8.27 7.52 5.58
C LYS A 78 -7.36 8.39 6.45
N ALA A 79 -7.70 9.65 6.68
CA ALA A 79 -6.95 10.57 7.54
C ALA A 79 -6.88 10.07 8.99
N LYS A 80 -7.95 9.43 9.48
CA LYS A 80 -8.01 8.75 10.79
C LYS A 80 -7.34 7.36 10.79
N GLY A 81 -6.61 6.99 9.74
CA GLY A 81 -5.91 5.71 9.62
C GLY A 81 -6.81 4.48 9.44
N LYS A 82 -8.12 4.67 9.20
CA LYS A 82 -9.07 3.58 8.96
C LYS A 82 -9.05 3.19 7.48
N ARG A 83 -9.39 1.93 7.20
CA ARG A 83 -9.60 1.43 5.82
C ARG A 83 -11.08 1.53 5.46
N PRO A 84 -11.52 2.55 4.70
CA PRO A 84 -12.92 2.67 4.32
C PRO A 84 -13.33 1.54 3.38
N ARG A 85 -14.54 1.02 3.56
CA ARG A 85 -15.16 0.09 2.60
C ARG A 85 -15.73 0.89 1.43
N SER A 86 -14.86 1.47 0.60
CA SER A 86 -15.27 2.39 -0.49
C SER A 86 -16.32 1.79 -1.43
N ALA A 87 -16.23 0.49 -1.75
CA ALA A 87 -17.25 -0.19 -2.53
C ALA A 87 -18.64 -0.13 -1.87
N THR A 88 -18.72 -0.34 -0.55
CA THR A 88 -19.97 -0.23 0.20
C THR A 88 -20.48 1.21 0.24
N ILE A 89 -19.59 2.18 0.44
CA ILE A 89 -19.97 3.60 0.53
C ILE A 89 -20.55 4.08 -0.81
N PHE A 90 -19.86 3.85 -1.93
CA PHE A 90 -20.32 4.28 -3.25
C PHE A 90 -21.47 3.44 -3.82
N SER A 91 -21.71 2.23 -3.28
CA SER A 91 -22.88 1.42 -3.67
C SER A 91 -24.16 1.80 -2.94
N SER A 92 -24.09 2.70 -1.94
CA SER A 92 -25.27 3.18 -1.23
C SER A 92 -25.99 4.24 -2.07
N PRO A 93 -27.27 4.06 -2.40
CA PRO A 93 -28.02 5.04 -3.18
C PRO A 93 -28.23 6.35 -2.39
N PRO A 94 -28.36 7.50 -3.07
CA PRO A 94 -28.74 8.74 -2.41
C PRO A 94 -30.13 8.63 -1.78
N ALA A 95 -30.27 9.10 -0.53
CA ALA A 95 -31.58 9.21 0.13
C ALA A 95 -32.40 10.38 -0.41
N ASP A 96 -31.72 11.40 -0.94
CA ASP A 96 -32.36 12.54 -1.60
C ASP A 96 -32.90 12.09 -2.99
N PRO A 97 -34.21 12.26 -3.25
CA PRO A 97 -34.80 11.85 -4.52
C PRO A 97 -34.19 12.55 -5.73
N ALA A 98 -33.81 13.83 -5.62
CA ALA A 98 -33.21 14.58 -6.73
C ALA A 98 -31.83 14.02 -7.10
N ALA A 99 -30.95 13.82 -6.12
CA ALA A 99 -29.65 13.18 -6.30
C ALA A 99 -29.75 11.74 -6.82
N CYS A 100 -30.71 10.96 -6.32
CA CYS A 100 -30.95 9.59 -6.79
C CYS A 100 -31.40 9.57 -8.25
N SER A 101 -32.31 10.49 -8.60
CA SER A 101 -32.80 10.65 -9.97
C SER A 101 -31.69 11.07 -10.94
N ALA A 102 -30.85 12.02 -10.55
CA ALA A 102 -29.68 12.45 -11.33
C ALA A 102 -28.71 11.28 -11.59
N LEU A 103 -28.37 10.51 -10.55
CA LEU A 103 -27.44 9.39 -10.67
C LEU A 103 -27.98 8.31 -11.61
N LEU A 104 -29.27 7.97 -11.51
CA LEU A 104 -29.91 7.01 -12.40
C LEU A 104 -30.03 7.53 -13.84
N ALA A 105 -30.29 8.83 -14.02
CA ALA A 105 -30.35 9.44 -15.35
C ALA A 105 -29.00 9.36 -16.07
N ILE A 106 -27.89 9.66 -15.36
CA ILE A 106 -26.54 9.53 -15.91
C ILE A 106 -26.20 8.07 -16.21
N ALA A 107 -26.58 7.14 -15.33
CA ALA A 107 -26.40 5.71 -15.59
C ALA A 107 -27.18 5.24 -16.83
N GLU A 108 -28.42 5.73 -17.01
CA GLU A 108 -29.22 5.41 -18.19
C GLU A 108 -28.65 5.99 -19.47
N GLN A 109 -27.94 7.12 -19.44
CA GLN A 109 -27.24 7.62 -20.64
C GLN A 109 -26.17 6.66 -21.14
N ILE A 110 -25.55 5.88 -20.25
CA ILE A 110 -24.58 4.86 -20.64
C ILE A 110 -25.31 3.62 -21.17
N LEU A 111 -26.34 3.17 -20.46
CA LEU A 111 -27.02 1.90 -20.75
C LEU A 111 -28.05 2.00 -21.88
N GLY A 112 -28.55 3.20 -22.17
CA GLY A 112 -29.51 3.50 -23.22
C GLY A 112 -28.88 3.72 -24.59
N GLN A 113 -27.54 3.68 -24.70
CA GLN A 113 -26.86 3.84 -25.98
C GLN A 113 -27.30 2.75 -26.98
N PRO A 114 -27.42 3.09 -28.28
CA PRO A 114 -27.90 2.15 -29.29
C PRO A 114 -26.86 1.10 -29.66
N SER A 115 -25.59 1.31 -29.31
CA SER A 115 -24.51 0.39 -29.63
C SER A 115 -23.46 0.31 -28.52
N ARG A 116 -22.65 -0.76 -28.59
CA ARG A 116 -21.55 -1.03 -27.66
C ARG A 116 -20.42 -0.01 -27.78
N GLU A 117 -20.19 0.49 -28.99
CA GLU A 117 -19.20 1.52 -29.29
C GLU A 117 -19.59 2.84 -28.61
N ALA A 118 -20.83 3.28 -28.78
CA ALA A 118 -21.34 4.51 -28.16
C ALA A 118 -21.36 4.43 -26.62
N ALA A 119 -21.73 3.27 -26.04
CA ALA A 119 -21.59 3.05 -24.60
C ALA A 119 -20.12 3.06 -24.15
N GLY A 120 -19.22 2.54 -25.00
CA GLY A 120 -17.78 2.54 -24.76
C GLY A 120 -17.20 3.94 -24.63
N GLU A 121 -17.55 4.86 -25.52
CA GLU A 121 -17.09 6.25 -25.49
C GLU A 121 -17.47 6.97 -24.18
N HIS A 122 -18.67 6.73 -23.65
CA HIS A 122 -19.09 7.30 -22.36
C HIS A 122 -18.41 6.63 -21.16
N LEU A 123 -18.10 5.32 -21.24
CA LEU A 123 -17.45 4.58 -20.16
C LEU A 123 -15.93 4.78 -20.11
N ARG A 124 -15.30 5.06 -21.26
CA ARG A 124 -13.84 5.14 -21.40
C ARG A 124 -13.20 6.14 -20.42
N PRO A 125 -13.71 7.39 -20.26
CA PRO A 125 -13.17 8.35 -19.30
C PRO A 125 -13.36 7.92 -17.84
N LEU A 126 -14.45 7.19 -17.55
CA LEU A 126 -14.69 6.66 -16.21
C LEU A 126 -13.67 5.57 -15.91
N LEU A 127 -13.51 4.61 -16.82
CA LEU A 127 -12.63 3.46 -16.64
C LEU A 127 -11.14 3.84 -16.64
N SER A 128 -10.72 4.84 -17.44
CA SER A 128 -9.32 5.28 -17.50
C SER A 128 -8.76 5.74 -16.15
N ASN A 129 -9.61 6.33 -15.31
CA ASN A 129 -9.23 6.78 -13.98
C ASN A 129 -9.12 5.65 -12.94
N VAL A 130 -9.50 4.43 -13.30
CA VAL A 130 -9.63 3.33 -12.32
C VAL A 130 -9.00 2.01 -12.71
N VAL A 131 -8.60 1.84 -13.97
CA VAL A 131 -7.86 0.65 -14.42
C VAL A 131 -6.54 0.44 -13.65
N ASP A 132 -5.91 1.51 -13.15
CA ASP A 132 -4.66 1.44 -12.39
C ASP A 132 -4.84 1.16 -10.88
N ILE A 133 -6.08 1.20 -10.38
CA ILE A 133 -6.38 0.94 -8.97
C ILE A 133 -6.74 -0.54 -8.77
N THR A 134 -5.78 -1.36 -8.33
CA THR A 134 -5.91 -2.83 -8.22
C THR A 134 -7.18 -3.32 -7.50
N ASN A 135 -7.54 -2.69 -6.38
CA ASN A 135 -8.73 -3.10 -5.60
C ASN A 135 -10.03 -2.83 -6.37
N PHE A 136 -10.09 -1.70 -7.07
CA PHE A 136 -11.24 -1.34 -7.87
C PHE A 136 -11.34 -2.20 -9.12
N ARG A 137 -10.22 -2.39 -9.84
CA ARG A 137 -10.14 -3.29 -10.99
C ARG A 137 -10.64 -4.69 -10.62
N THR A 138 -10.26 -5.19 -9.44
CA THR A 138 -10.71 -6.49 -8.93
C THR A 138 -12.21 -6.49 -8.62
N PHE A 139 -12.74 -5.41 -8.04
CA PHE A 139 -14.17 -5.26 -7.78
C PHE A 139 -14.99 -5.24 -9.08
N VAL A 140 -14.65 -4.36 -10.03
CA VAL A 140 -15.34 -4.25 -11.32
C VAL A 140 -15.26 -5.57 -12.11
N SER A 141 -14.11 -6.23 -12.11
CA SER A 141 -13.93 -7.53 -12.78
C SER A 141 -14.79 -8.64 -12.17
N ARG A 142 -15.14 -8.54 -10.87
CA ARG A 142 -16.06 -9.48 -10.21
C ARG A 142 -17.51 -9.09 -10.46
N ALA A 143 -17.86 -7.81 -10.29
CA ALA A 143 -19.21 -7.30 -10.43
C ALA A 143 -19.76 -7.50 -11.85
N LYS A 144 -18.93 -7.22 -12.87
CA LYS A 144 -19.36 -7.36 -14.27
C LYS A 144 -19.74 -8.79 -14.67
N ARG A 145 -19.27 -9.83 -13.96
CA ARG A 145 -19.65 -11.23 -14.27
C ARG A 145 -21.15 -11.49 -14.10
N PHE A 146 -21.84 -10.61 -13.37
CA PHE A 146 -23.28 -10.71 -13.12
C PHE A 146 -24.10 -9.76 -14.01
N CYS A 147 -23.43 -8.85 -14.73
CA CYS A 147 -24.03 -7.88 -15.64
C CYS A 147 -24.53 -8.53 -16.94
N SER A 148 -25.23 -7.76 -17.77
CA SER A 148 -25.60 -8.19 -19.12
C SER A 148 -24.36 -8.52 -19.96
N PRO A 149 -24.46 -9.44 -20.94
CA PRO A 149 -23.35 -9.74 -21.83
C PRO A 149 -22.82 -8.49 -22.57
N ALA A 150 -23.73 -7.61 -23.00
CA ALA A 150 -23.40 -6.37 -23.69
C ALA A 150 -22.55 -5.43 -22.81
N PHE A 151 -23.04 -5.10 -21.62
CA PHE A 151 -22.33 -4.21 -20.70
C PHE A 151 -21.00 -4.81 -20.22
N SER A 152 -21.00 -6.12 -19.95
CA SER A 152 -19.79 -6.86 -19.58
C SER A 152 -18.73 -6.81 -20.69
N ALA A 153 -19.16 -6.97 -21.95
CA ALA A 153 -18.29 -6.89 -23.11
C ALA A 153 -17.72 -5.47 -23.27
N VAL A 154 -18.56 -4.42 -23.18
CA VAL A 154 -18.08 -3.03 -23.27
C VAL A 154 -17.06 -2.71 -22.17
N ILE A 155 -17.32 -3.10 -20.92
CA ILE A 155 -16.37 -2.92 -19.82
C ILE A 155 -15.08 -3.73 -20.07
N GLU A 156 -15.18 -5.00 -20.48
CA GLU A 156 -14.00 -5.81 -20.80
C GLU A 156 -13.19 -5.22 -21.94
N THR A 157 -13.81 -4.81 -23.05
CA THR A 157 -13.14 -4.19 -24.20
C THR A 157 -12.47 -2.90 -23.79
N ASN A 158 -13.15 -1.97 -23.10
CA ASN A 158 -12.54 -0.72 -22.65
C ASN A 158 -11.41 -0.96 -21.64
N MET A 159 -11.59 -1.89 -20.69
CA MET A 159 -10.52 -2.25 -19.76
C MET A 159 -9.35 -2.92 -20.48
N GLN A 160 -9.58 -3.70 -21.53
CA GLN A 160 -8.53 -4.26 -22.38
C GLN A 160 -7.88 -3.17 -23.23
N GLU A 161 -8.59 -2.21 -23.81
CA GLU A 161 -7.97 -1.16 -24.62
C GLU A 161 -7.16 -0.17 -23.76
N LEU A 162 -7.71 0.20 -22.60
CA LEU A 162 -7.02 1.04 -21.61
C LEU A 162 -5.88 0.28 -20.92
N HIS A 163 -5.97 -1.05 -20.86
CA HIS A 163 -5.01 -1.88 -20.18
C HIS A 163 -4.84 -3.24 -20.90
N PRO A 164 -4.21 -3.25 -22.10
CA PRO A 164 -4.14 -4.43 -22.98
C PRO A 164 -3.70 -5.65 -22.21
N LYS A 165 -4.46 -6.75 -22.40
CA LYS A 165 -4.07 -8.08 -21.95
C LYS A 165 -2.63 -8.24 -22.39
N ARG A 166 -1.72 -8.26 -21.40
CA ARG A 166 -0.31 -8.45 -21.65
C ARG A 166 -0.16 -9.82 -22.31
N GLU A 167 -0.08 -9.85 -23.63
CA GLU A 167 0.45 -10.99 -24.34
C GLU A 167 1.78 -11.33 -23.67
N ARG A 168 1.92 -12.60 -23.27
CA ARG A 168 3.18 -13.14 -22.75
C ARG A 168 4.22 -13.07 -23.88
N GLY A 169 4.82 -11.89 -24.10
CA GLY A 169 5.74 -11.68 -25.22
C GLY A 169 5.94 -10.22 -25.61
N ALA A 170 4.89 -9.39 -25.62
CA ALA A 170 4.90 -8.09 -26.31
C ALA A 170 5.52 -6.90 -25.53
N ASN A 171 6.24 -7.14 -24.43
CA ASN A 171 6.97 -6.07 -23.71
C ASN A 171 8.35 -5.76 -24.31
N LEU A 172 8.61 -6.13 -25.57
CA LEU A 172 9.90 -5.88 -26.22
C LEU A 172 9.92 -4.75 -27.25
N LEU A 173 8.79 -4.11 -27.61
CA LEU A 173 8.83 -3.11 -28.71
C LEU A 173 8.07 -1.78 -28.50
N SER A 174 7.43 -1.48 -27.36
CA SER A 174 6.71 -0.21 -27.17
C SER A 174 7.10 0.61 -25.92
N ARG A 175 8.41 0.77 -25.70
CA ARG A 175 8.90 1.87 -24.85
C ARG A 175 10.02 2.70 -25.47
N ASN A 176 10.19 2.60 -26.79
CA ASN A 176 10.74 3.69 -27.59
C ASN A 176 9.62 4.69 -27.90
N ARG A 177 9.27 5.54 -26.93
CA ARG A 177 8.67 6.83 -27.28
C ARG A 177 9.86 7.75 -27.58
N ALA A 178 10.23 7.79 -28.86
CA ALA A 178 11.17 8.76 -29.39
C ALA A 178 10.75 10.17 -28.96
N GLY A 179 11.63 10.90 -28.29
CA GLY A 179 11.44 12.32 -27.94
C GLY A 179 11.62 12.70 -26.47
N LEU A 180 11.62 11.75 -25.53
CA LEU A 180 11.99 12.01 -24.13
C LEU A 180 13.09 11.02 -23.75
N GLY A 181 14.27 11.54 -23.45
CA GLY A 181 15.45 10.74 -23.11
C GLY A 181 15.12 9.61 -22.13
N GLN A 182 15.67 8.43 -22.43
CA GLN A 182 15.75 7.25 -21.59
C GLN A 182 15.67 7.59 -20.09
N PRO A 183 14.65 7.15 -19.32
CA PRO A 183 14.68 7.32 -17.89
C PRO A 183 15.62 6.26 -17.30
N TYR A 184 16.90 6.65 -17.17
CA TYR A 184 17.92 6.09 -16.30
C TYR A 184 18.12 4.56 -16.33
N GLY A 185 19.02 4.09 -17.19
CA GLY A 185 20.12 3.18 -16.79
C GLY A 185 19.88 1.70 -16.46
N TRP A 186 18.67 1.13 -16.50
CA TRP A 186 18.49 -0.32 -16.24
C TRP A 186 18.62 -1.14 -17.54
N ARG A 187 19.85 -1.53 -17.95
CA ARG A 187 20.06 -2.41 -19.12
C ARG A 187 20.27 -3.89 -18.74
N GLU A 188 19.79 -4.73 -19.65
CA GLU A 188 19.84 -6.20 -19.80
C GLU A 188 19.01 -7.06 -18.84
N HIS A 189 17.97 -7.67 -19.42
CA HIS A 189 16.98 -8.52 -18.77
C HIS A 189 17.11 -9.96 -19.27
N HIS A 190 17.62 -10.88 -18.46
CA HIS A 190 17.55 -12.31 -18.74
C HIS A 190 16.35 -12.94 -18.03
N ARG A 191 15.41 -13.50 -18.81
CA ARG A 191 14.30 -14.32 -18.28
C ARG A 191 14.81 -15.74 -18.03
N GLN A 192 15.08 -16.08 -16.78
CA GLN A 192 14.96 -17.45 -16.31
C GLN A 192 13.79 -17.50 -15.31
N SER A 193 12.79 -18.33 -15.62
CA SER A 193 11.71 -18.76 -14.71
C SER A 193 10.73 -17.68 -14.19
N GLY A 194 10.25 -16.78 -15.05
CA GLY A 194 9.06 -15.96 -14.76
C GLY A 194 9.23 -14.82 -13.75
N HIS A 195 10.45 -14.61 -13.23
CA HIS A 195 10.80 -13.49 -12.37
C HIS A 195 11.72 -12.52 -13.12
N LEU A 196 11.51 -11.21 -12.96
CA LEU A 196 12.44 -10.19 -13.44
C LEU A 196 13.74 -10.33 -12.64
N VAL A 197 14.79 -10.83 -13.28
CA VAL A 197 16.14 -10.92 -12.75
C VAL A 197 16.90 -9.68 -13.22
N ILE A 198 17.45 -8.92 -12.27
CA ILE A 198 18.32 -7.78 -12.54
C ILE A 198 19.76 -8.29 -12.49
N ALA A 199 20.57 -8.00 -13.52
CA ALA A 199 22.02 -8.19 -13.43
C ALA A 199 22.60 -7.15 -12.45
N PRO A 200 23.62 -7.47 -11.64
CA PRO A 200 24.28 -6.50 -10.78
C PRO A 200 24.71 -5.27 -11.58
N ILE A 201 24.46 -4.06 -11.06
CA ILE A 201 24.77 -2.80 -11.72
C ILE A 201 26.09 -2.26 -11.18
N GLY A 202 27.16 -2.58 -11.89
CA GLY A 202 28.51 -2.04 -11.68
C GLY A 202 29.20 -2.49 -10.38
N ASP A 203 30.46 -2.07 -10.24
CA ASP A 203 31.32 -2.40 -9.10
C ASP A 203 30.80 -1.78 -7.80
N CYS A 204 29.94 -2.50 -7.09
CA CYS A 204 29.55 -2.14 -5.73
C CYS A 204 30.60 -2.70 -4.76
N ARG A 205 31.20 -1.84 -3.93
CA ARG A 205 32.14 -2.27 -2.86
C ARG A 205 31.43 -2.95 -1.69
N PHE A 206 30.10 -3.06 -1.76
CA PHE A 206 29.25 -3.61 -0.72
C PHE A 206 28.41 -4.78 -1.24
N GLY A 207 28.13 -5.76 -0.39
CA GLY A 207 27.16 -6.83 -0.64
C GLY A 207 25.87 -6.64 0.16
N HIS A 208 24.91 -7.56 -0.01
CA HIS A 208 23.63 -7.58 0.70
C HIS A 208 23.76 -7.49 2.23
N GLN A 209 24.85 -7.99 2.80
CA GLN A 209 25.12 -7.91 4.24
C GLN A 209 25.33 -6.47 4.74
N HIS A 210 25.78 -5.56 3.87
CA HIS A 210 26.00 -4.15 4.20
C HIS A 210 24.79 -3.25 3.91
N VAL A 211 23.72 -3.82 3.35
CA VAL A 211 22.46 -3.09 3.12
C VAL A 211 21.55 -3.29 4.35
N PRO A 212 21.04 -2.21 4.97
CA PRO A 212 20.10 -2.34 6.06
C PRO A 212 18.79 -2.95 5.55
N GLN A 213 18.11 -3.77 6.37
CA GLN A 213 16.84 -4.40 5.98
C GLN A 213 15.73 -3.35 5.74
N TYR A 214 15.84 -2.19 6.40
CA TYR A 214 14.88 -1.11 6.37
C TYR A 214 15.63 0.23 6.41
N MET A 215 15.45 1.08 5.39
CA MET A 215 16.11 2.39 5.35
C MET A 215 15.80 3.22 6.62
N THR A 216 16.76 4.04 7.02
CA THR A 216 16.73 4.78 8.30
C THR A 216 15.69 5.91 8.31
N ASP A 217 15.43 6.44 9.51
CA ASP A 217 14.62 7.66 9.69
C ASP A 217 15.27 8.87 9.02
N ALA A 218 16.58 9.05 9.18
CA ALA A 218 17.31 10.10 8.48
C ALA A 218 17.21 10.00 6.95
N TRP A 219 17.25 8.78 6.38
CA TRP A 219 17.14 8.60 4.92
C TRP A 219 15.75 9.00 4.40
N ILE A 220 14.67 8.62 5.11
CA ILE A 220 13.32 9.03 4.67
C ILE A 220 13.14 10.54 4.80
N GLU A 221 13.60 11.15 5.89
CA GLU A 221 13.45 12.58 6.13
C GLU A 221 14.23 13.41 5.11
N ARG A 222 15.43 12.94 4.73
CA ARG A 222 16.29 13.60 3.74
C ARG A 222 15.69 13.57 2.33
N HIS A 223 15.16 12.43 1.89
CA HIS A 223 14.75 12.23 0.50
C HIS A 223 13.23 12.33 0.27
N PHE A 224 12.43 12.15 1.32
CA PHE A 224 10.97 12.15 1.27
C PHE A 224 10.39 12.80 2.54
N PRO A 225 10.59 14.11 2.77
CA PRO A 225 10.12 14.81 3.98
C PRO A 225 8.59 14.80 4.12
N ALA A 226 7.85 14.65 3.01
CA ALA A 226 6.40 14.46 3.00
C ALA A 226 6.00 13.53 1.83
N PRO A 227 6.10 12.20 1.99
CA PRO A 227 5.76 11.27 0.92
C PRO A 227 4.24 11.23 0.75
N GLU A 228 3.74 11.90 -0.27
CA GLU A 228 2.31 11.87 -0.62
C GLU A 228 1.94 10.55 -1.31
N GLY A 229 0.77 10.02 -0.97
CA GLY A 229 0.22 8.83 -1.62
C GLY A 229 0.90 7.50 -1.29
N ILE A 230 1.93 7.47 -0.43
CA ILE A 230 2.63 6.23 -0.06
C ILE A 230 2.99 6.16 1.42
N ASN A 231 2.82 4.97 2.01
CA ASN A 231 3.34 4.69 3.34
C ASN A 231 4.88 4.56 3.27
N PRO A 232 5.65 5.34 4.04
CA PRO A 232 7.12 5.31 4.04
C PRO A 232 7.73 3.92 4.18
N SER A 233 7.06 3.00 4.87
CA SER A 233 7.57 1.66 5.08
C SER A 233 7.74 0.85 3.78
N HIS A 234 6.94 1.13 2.76
CA HIS A 234 7.08 0.49 1.45
C HIS A 234 8.28 1.04 0.69
N LEU A 235 8.53 2.36 0.76
CA LEU A 235 9.71 2.99 0.17
C LEU A 235 10.99 2.42 0.79
N ARG A 236 11.05 2.35 2.13
CA ARG A 236 12.23 1.86 2.85
C ARG A 236 12.58 0.41 2.54
N ARG A 237 11.60 -0.50 2.51
CA ARG A 237 11.84 -1.91 2.15
C ARG A 237 12.23 -2.04 0.68
N THR A 238 11.57 -1.30 -0.20
CA THR A 238 11.84 -1.40 -1.65
C THR A 238 13.20 -0.81 -2.01
N ALA A 239 13.61 0.29 -1.38
CA ALA A 239 14.95 0.85 -1.54
C ALA A 239 16.04 -0.16 -1.12
N ALA A 240 15.87 -0.81 0.05
CA ALA A 240 16.79 -1.88 0.49
C ALA A 240 16.85 -3.04 -0.50
N ILE A 241 15.70 -3.54 -0.95
CA ILE A 241 15.61 -4.62 -1.94
C ILE A 241 16.33 -4.22 -3.23
N ARG A 242 16.10 -3.01 -3.74
CA ARG A 242 16.72 -2.53 -4.98
C ARG A 242 18.23 -2.36 -4.85
N LEU A 243 18.73 -1.87 -3.72
CA LEU A 243 20.17 -1.80 -3.45
C LEU A 243 20.81 -3.19 -3.48
N VAL A 244 20.16 -4.20 -2.91
CA VAL A 244 20.62 -5.59 -3.01
C VAL A 244 20.56 -6.11 -4.44
N GLN A 245 19.52 -5.76 -5.22
CA GLN A 245 19.50 -6.12 -6.64
C GLN A 245 20.61 -5.42 -7.43
N MET A 246 21.03 -4.21 -7.05
CA MET A 246 22.14 -3.53 -7.68
C MET A 246 23.49 -4.19 -7.37
N SER A 247 23.73 -4.65 -6.13
CA SER A 247 25.01 -5.26 -5.76
C SER A 247 25.10 -6.76 -6.03
N ASN A 248 24.01 -7.50 -5.81
CA ASN A 248 23.98 -8.97 -5.90
C ASN A 248 23.18 -9.50 -7.10
N GLY A 249 22.48 -8.63 -7.82
CA GLY A 249 21.57 -9.05 -8.88
C GLY A 249 20.37 -9.84 -8.34
N GLY A 250 19.70 -10.55 -9.24
CA GLY A 250 18.62 -11.47 -8.89
C GLY A 250 17.22 -10.84 -8.87
N SER A 251 16.26 -11.66 -8.42
CA SER A 251 14.86 -11.26 -8.32
C SER A 251 14.58 -10.46 -7.05
N VAL A 252 13.46 -9.73 -7.02
CA VAL A 252 12.92 -9.07 -5.81
C VAL A 252 12.76 -10.06 -4.66
N ALA A 253 12.34 -11.30 -4.95
CA ALA A 253 12.15 -12.33 -3.94
C ALA A 253 13.50 -12.81 -3.37
N THR A 254 14.51 -12.97 -4.23
CA THR A 254 15.87 -13.36 -3.83
C THR A 254 16.52 -12.26 -2.97
N ALA A 255 16.47 -11.01 -3.44
CA ALA A 255 17.00 -9.86 -2.71
C ALA A 255 16.28 -9.65 -1.36
N GLY A 256 14.94 -9.78 -1.34
CA GLY A 256 14.17 -9.76 -0.10
C GLY A 256 14.59 -10.86 0.87
N LYS A 257 14.79 -12.09 0.39
CA LYS A 257 15.25 -13.22 1.21
C LYS A 257 16.63 -12.95 1.83
N LEU A 258 17.58 -12.40 1.06
CA LEU A 258 18.91 -12.02 1.56
C LEU A 258 18.84 -10.98 2.68
N LEU A 259 17.84 -10.09 2.66
CA LEU A 259 17.57 -9.11 3.71
C LEU A 259 16.77 -9.69 4.90
N GLY A 260 16.33 -10.95 4.85
CA GLY A 260 15.42 -11.53 5.85
C GLY A 260 13.96 -11.05 5.73
N ILE A 261 13.57 -10.52 4.57
CA ILE A 261 12.19 -10.10 4.26
C ILE A 261 11.49 -11.25 3.52
N ASN A 262 10.34 -11.71 4.04
CA ASN A 262 9.59 -12.77 3.37
C ASN A 262 9.07 -12.34 1.98
N SER A 263 8.87 -13.31 1.09
CA SER A 263 8.47 -13.09 -0.31
C SER A 263 7.17 -12.30 -0.44
N THR A 264 6.17 -12.58 0.41
CA THR A 264 4.88 -11.87 0.41
C THR A 264 5.05 -10.39 0.76
N THR A 265 5.85 -10.07 1.77
CA THR A 265 6.12 -8.68 2.20
C THR A 265 6.94 -7.93 1.16
N SER A 266 7.90 -8.62 0.52
CA SER A 266 8.71 -8.09 -0.58
C SER A 266 7.82 -7.76 -1.77
N ALA A 267 7.01 -8.72 -2.23
CA ALA A 267 6.08 -8.54 -3.35
C ALA A 267 5.07 -7.42 -3.08
N SER A 268 4.46 -7.39 -1.89
CA SER A 268 3.49 -6.35 -1.53
C SER A 268 4.13 -4.96 -1.50
N SER A 269 5.31 -4.81 -0.89
CA SER A 269 5.97 -3.49 -0.81
C SER A 269 6.43 -2.99 -2.17
N THR A 270 7.07 -3.85 -2.96
CA THR A 270 7.52 -3.48 -4.30
C THR A 270 6.35 -3.22 -5.26
N HIS A 271 5.22 -3.92 -5.11
CA HIS A 271 4.02 -3.62 -5.88
C HIS A 271 3.45 -2.23 -5.54
N THR A 272 3.32 -1.91 -4.24
CA THR A 272 2.83 -0.59 -3.81
C THR A 272 3.74 0.54 -4.31
N VAL A 273 5.07 0.38 -4.21
CA VAL A 273 6.03 1.36 -4.74
C VAL A 273 5.93 1.47 -6.25
N ARG A 274 5.80 0.35 -6.97
CA ARG A 274 5.67 0.37 -8.43
C ARG A 274 4.44 1.13 -8.91
N VAL A 275 3.32 1.04 -8.19
CA VAL A 275 2.12 1.85 -8.48
C VAL A 275 2.42 3.32 -8.21
N TRP A 276 3.05 3.65 -7.09
CA TRP A 276 3.42 5.03 -6.75
C TRP A 276 4.44 5.66 -7.73
N GLU A 277 5.31 4.84 -8.34
CA GLU A 277 6.26 5.22 -9.39
C GLU A 277 5.64 5.31 -10.80
N SER A 278 4.33 5.07 -10.98
CA SER A 278 3.69 5.41 -12.26
C SER A 278 3.90 6.89 -12.58
N GLU A 279 4.03 7.70 -11.52
CA GLU A 279 4.21 9.14 -11.60
C GLU A 279 5.70 9.45 -11.83
N PRO A 280 6.07 10.10 -12.96
CA PRO A 280 7.47 10.27 -13.34
C PRO A 280 8.33 10.99 -12.29
N ALA A 281 7.74 11.95 -11.56
CA ALA A 281 8.43 12.67 -10.49
C ALA A 281 8.80 11.72 -9.32
N ASN A 282 7.90 10.81 -8.96
CA ASN A 282 8.11 9.82 -7.90
C ASN A 282 9.18 8.80 -8.29
N ALA A 283 9.12 8.31 -9.53
CA ALA A 283 10.14 7.39 -10.07
C ALA A 283 11.53 8.03 -10.05
N LYS A 284 11.64 9.29 -10.50
CA LYS A 284 12.90 10.05 -10.47
C LYS A 284 13.40 10.25 -9.03
N ALA A 285 12.54 10.68 -8.11
CA ALA A 285 12.90 10.90 -6.72
C ALA A 285 13.44 9.63 -6.05
N LEU A 286 12.79 8.48 -6.26
CA LEU A 286 13.24 7.21 -5.71
C LEU A 286 14.53 6.71 -6.33
N ALA A 287 14.69 6.83 -7.65
CA ALA A 287 15.95 6.48 -8.29
C ALA A 287 17.10 7.32 -7.73
N THR A 288 16.93 8.64 -7.66
CA THR A 288 17.94 9.56 -7.10
C THR A 288 18.30 9.19 -5.65
N ALA A 289 17.30 8.92 -4.81
CA ALA A 289 17.53 8.57 -3.40
C ALA A 289 18.28 7.22 -3.23
N ILE A 290 17.99 6.24 -4.08
CA ILE A 290 18.68 4.94 -4.08
C ILE A 290 20.12 5.10 -4.58
N HIS A 291 20.33 5.87 -5.66
CA HIS A 291 21.67 6.12 -6.19
C HIS A 291 22.54 6.90 -5.19
N ALA A 292 22.00 7.93 -4.54
CA ALA A 292 22.71 8.66 -3.50
C ALA A 292 23.18 7.73 -2.36
N PHE A 293 22.31 6.83 -1.89
CA PHE A 293 22.68 5.89 -0.83
C PHE A 293 23.66 4.82 -1.30
N ARG A 294 23.57 4.36 -2.55
CA ARG A 294 24.59 3.48 -3.15
C ARG A 294 25.96 4.16 -3.13
N ASP A 295 26.02 5.43 -3.53
CA ASP A 295 27.26 6.18 -3.59
C ASP A 295 27.84 6.41 -2.19
N GLU A 296 26.99 6.70 -1.20
CA GLU A 296 27.37 6.73 0.23
C GLU A 296 28.01 5.41 0.68
N LEU A 297 27.40 4.26 0.35
CA LEU A 297 27.96 2.94 0.69
C LEU A 297 29.28 2.66 -0.05
N ASN A 298 29.41 3.05 -1.31
CA ASN A 298 30.66 2.85 -2.06
C ASN A 298 31.81 3.73 -1.54
N ALA A 299 31.49 4.93 -1.06
CA ALA A 299 32.46 5.89 -0.52
C ALA A 299 32.85 5.60 0.95
N ALA A 300 32.05 4.82 1.69
CA ALA A 300 32.32 4.49 3.08
C ALA A 300 33.68 3.77 3.25
N SER A 301 34.46 4.20 4.25
CA SER A 301 35.68 3.50 4.69
C SER A 301 35.35 2.19 5.39
N ASP A 302 34.30 2.22 6.22
CA ASP A 302 33.89 1.12 7.09
C ASP A 302 32.42 0.78 6.83
N LEU A 303 32.19 -0.41 6.25
CA LEU A 303 30.85 -0.91 5.99
C LEU A 303 30.31 -1.66 7.20
N ILE A 304 29.12 -1.28 7.64
CA ILE A 304 28.41 -2.00 8.72
C ILE A 304 27.90 -3.32 8.17
N ASP A 305 28.27 -4.44 8.80
CA ASP A 305 27.72 -5.76 8.50
C ASP A 305 26.37 -5.99 9.22
N TYR A 306 25.30 -5.44 8.64
CA TYR A 306 23.94 -5.66 9.13
C TYR A 306 23.51 -7.14 9.06
N GLY A 307 24.12 -7.93 8.17
CA GLY A 307 23.93 -9.38 8.10
C GLY A 307 24.37 -10.07 9.38
N ARG A 308 25.60 -9.79 9.83
CA ARG A 308 26.15 -10.24 11.12
C ARG A 308 25.28 -9.80 12.28
N ARG A 309 24.93 -8.51 12.33
CA ARG A 309 24.02 -7.99 13.38
C ARG A 309 22.69 -8.74 13.45
N ARG A 310 22.07 -9.04 12.30
CA ARG A 310 20.84 -9.85 12.25
C ARG A 310 21.07 -11.29 12.71
N ALA A 311 22.18 -11.91 12.30
CA ALA A 311 22.52 -13.27 12.68
C ALA A 311 22.73 -13.40 14.19
N SER A 312 23.54 -12.53 14.80
CA SER A 312 23.82 -12.52 16.25
C SER A 312 22.56 -12.33 17.09
N LEU A 313 21.58 -11.58 16.58
CA LEU A 313 20.35 -11.26 17.31
C LEU A 313 19.15 -12.17 16.95
N THR A 314 19.39 -13.33 16.33
CA THR A 314 18.30 -14.22 15.87
C THR A 314 17.47 -14.79 17.02
N ALA A 315 18.10 -15.15 18.13
CA ALA A 315 17.46 -15.70 19.33
C ALA A 315 17.58 -14.77 20.55
N TRP A 316 18.00 -13.52 20.32
CA TRP A 316 18.35 -12.60 21.38
C TRP A 316 17.13 -11.88 21.96
N GLU A 317 17.13 -11.72 23.27
CA GLU A 317 16.27 -10.82 24.03
C GLU A 317 17.10 -10.17 25.14
N ILE A 318 16.67 -9.01 25.64
CA ILE A 318 17.33 -8.34 26.77
C ILE A 318 17.35 -9.30 27.95
N PRO A 319 18.49 -9.66 28.55
CA PRO A 319 18.53 -10.51 29.74
C PRO A 319 17.72 -9.89 30.89
N ALA A 320 17.02 -10.72 31.68
CA ALA A 320 16.20 -10.24 32.79
C ALA A 320 16.98 -9.34 33.79
N PRO A 321 18.21 -9.69 34.22
CA PRO A 321 18.99 -8.82 35.12
C PRO A 321 19.32 -7.46 34.48
N THR A 322 19.64 -7.46 33.19
CA THR A 322 19.92 -6.23 32.43
C THR A 322 18.67 -5.34 32.34
N TRP A 323 17.49 -5.93 32.16
CA TRP A 323 16.23 -5.20 32.18
C TRP A 323 15.92 -4.58 33.54
N GLU A 324 16.12 -5.33 34.62
CA GLU A 324 15.95 -4.84 35.99
C GLU A 324 16.89 -3.67 36.30
N GLU A 325 18.13 -3.72 35.82
CA GLU A 325 19.08 -2.62 35.93
C GLU A 325 18.60 -1.37 35.16
N MET A 326 18.14 -1.55 33.91
CA MET A 326 17.59 -0.45 33.10
C MET A 326 16.38 0.22 33.78
N ILE A 327 15.47 -0.59 34.34
CA ILE A 327 14.29 -0.07 35.05
C ILE A 327 14.68 0.58 36.38
N SER A 328 15.68 0.07 37.09
CA SER A 328 16.22 0.69 38.30
C SER A 328 16.79 2.08 37.98
N ARG A 329 17.59 2.20 36.90
CA ARG A 329 18.11 3.50 36.42
C ARG A 329 16.99 4.46 36.00
N LEU A 330 15.93 3.95 35.37
CA LEU A 330 14.74 4.73 35.02
C LEU A 330 14.05 5.28 36.27
N ASN A 331 13.80 4.43 37.26
CA ASN A 331 13.11 4.80 38.49
C ASN A 331 13.92 5.80 39.33
N MET A 332 15.24 5.64 39.40
CA MET A 332 16.13 6.61 40.08
C MET A 332 16.00 8.01 39.50
N ARG A 333 15.88 8.14 38.17
CA ARG A 333 15.73 9.43 37.47
C ARG A 333 14.35 10.07 37.65
N HIS A 334 13.35 9.31 38.12
CA HIS A 334 11.96 9.78 38.30
C HIS A 334 11.47 9.66 39.75
N ARG A 335 12.38 9.63 40.74
CA ARG A 335 12.14 9.43 42.20
C ARG A 335 10.97 10.21 42.82
N ASN A 336 10.54 11.32 42.22
CA ASN A 336 9.47 12.20 42.73
C ASN A 336 8.09 12.00 42.09
N ARG A 337 7.91 11.04 41.18
CA ARG A 337 6.58 10.64 40.71
C ARG A 337 6.22 9.32 41.38
N SER A 338 5.07 9.33 42.06
CA SER A 338 4.47 8.18 42.77
C SER A 338 4.87 6.86 42.13
N ALA A 339 5.41 5.95 42.97
CA ALA A 339 5.89 4.62 42.63
C ALA A 339 5.10 4.06 41.46
N THR A 340 5.67 4.14 40.26
CA THR A 340 5.01 3.61 39.07
C THR A 340 4.98 2.11 39.30
N PRO A 341 3.79 1.47 39.46
CA PRO A 341 3.73 0.10 39.94
C PRO A 341 4.61 -0.79 39.06
N SER A 342 5.38 -1.69 39.68
CA SER A 342 6.33 -2.57 38.99
C SER A 342 5.66 -3.38 37.86
N SER A 343 4.32 -3.50 37.88
CA SER A 343 3.50 -4.12 36.85
C SER A 343 3.50 -3.41 35.48
N ILE A 344 3.95 -2.16 35.37
CA ILE A 344 3.98 -1.44 34.08
C ILE A 344 5.19 -1.86 33.22
N TRP A 345 6.29 -2.29 33.84
CA TRP A 345 7.54 -2.69 33.18
C TRP A 345 7.83 -4.18 33.33
N ASP A 346 6.78 -4.98 33.19
CA ASP A 346 6.79 -6.45 33.23
C ASP A 346 7.68 -7.10 32.14
N ASP A 347 7.84 -8.42 32.21
CA ASP A 347 8.60 -9.21 31.22
C ASP A 347 8.12 -8.98 29.78
N ARG A 348 6.82 -8.71 29.59
CA ARG A 348 6.26 -8.41 28.28
C ARG A 348 6.78 -7.06 27.74
N LYS A 349 7.01 -6.05 28.59
CA LYS A 349 7.73 -4.83 28.18
C LYS A 349 9.20 -5.08 27.88
N ARG A 350 9.89 -5.95 28.63
CA ARG A 350 11.27 -6.38 28.31
C ARG A 350 11.34 -6.95 26.90
N ARG A 351 10.41 -7.84 26.56
CA ARG A 351 10.32 -8.46 25.23
C ARG A 351 9.98 -7.44 24.14
N ALA A 352 9.06 -6.51 24.41
CA ALA A 352 8.75 -5.42 23.47
C ALA A 352 9.96 -4.48 23.26
N ALA A 353 10.70 -4.17 24.32
CA ALA A 353 11.93 -3.37 24.25
C ALA A 353 13.03 -4.11 23.47
N SER A 354 13.12 -5.44 23.60
CA SER A 354 14.05 -6.28 22.84
C SER A 354 13.82 -6.15 21.33
N VAL A 355 12.56 -6.09 20.90
CA VAL A 355 12.19 -5.85 19.48
C VAL A 355 12.65 -4.47 19.01
N ILE A 356 12.53 -3.43 19.85
CA ILE A 356 12.99 -2.08 19.53
C ILE A 356 14.52 -2.01 19.43
N ILE A 357 15.24 -2.65 20.36
CA ILE A 357 16.70 -2.74 20.30
C ILE A 357 17.14 -3.51 19.04
N TRP A 358 16.53 -4.66 18.75
CA TRP A 358 16.80 -5.41 17.52
C TRP A 358 16.64 -4.54 16.26
N ALA A 359 15.53 -3.81 16.15
CA ALA A 359 15.26 -2.95 15.01
C ALA A 359 16.27 -1.79 14.89
N THR A 360 16.74 -1.29 16.04
CA THR A 360 17.73 -0.21 16.12
C THR A 360 19.11 -0.70 15.67
N ILE A 361 19.59 -1.82 16.20
CA ILE A 361 20.90 -2.40 15.89
C ILE A 361 20.98 -2.82 14.42
N THR A 362 19.93 -3.48 13.92
CA THR A 362 19.94 -4.10 12.58
C THR A 362 19.45 -3.17 11.46
N CYS A 363 19.00 -1.96 11.81
CA CYS A 363 18.17 -1.12 10.93
C CYS A 363 17.06 -1.96 10.27
N GLY A 364 16.39 -2.77 11.09
CA GLY A 364 15.36 -3.73 10.68
C GLY A 364 13.95 -3.16 10.79
N ASP A 365 13.03 -3.72 10.01
CA ASP A 365 11.60 -3.46 10.23
C ASP A 365 11.19 -4.22 11.49
N HIS A 366 10.79 -3.53 12.56
CA HIS A 366 10.47 -4.15 13.85
C HIS A 366 9.45 -5.29 13.73
N ARG A 367 8.55 -5.25 12.74
CA ARG A 367 7.57 -6.33 12.50
C ARG A 367 8.21 -7.64 12.04
N LEU A 368 9.42 -7.59 11.51
CA LEU A 368 10.20 -8.73 11.06
C LEU A 368 11.17 -9.23 12.14
N ALA A 369 11.19 -8.63 13.33
CA ALA A 369 12.02 -9.08 14.44
C ALA A 369 11.74 -10.56 14.75
N PRO A 370 12.78 -11.40 14.94
CA PRO A 370 12.63 -12.83 15.22
C PRO A 370 11.70 -13.13 16.39
N LEU A 371 11.76 -12.34 17.46
CA LEU A 371 10.91 -12.49 18.65
C LEU A 371 9.41 -12.35 18.32
N LEU A 372 9.04 -11.32 17.54
CA LEU A 372 7.66 -11.12 17.09
C LEU A 372 7.20 -12.21 16.11
N GLN A 373 8.07 -12.60 15.17
CA GLN A 373 7.76 -13.66 14.22
C GLN A 373 7.58 -15.02 14.91
N GLY A 374 8.41 -15.31 15.92
CA GLY A 374 8.29 -16.50 16.76
C GLY A 374 6.97 -16.56 17.52
N GLU A 375 6.56 -15.45 18.13
CA GLU A 375 5.26 -15.39 18.79
C GLU A 375 4.07 -15.48 17.84
N ALA A 376 4.12 -14.80 16.69
CA ALA A 376 3.05 -14.87 15.71
C ALA A 376 2.84 -16.30 15.19
N ARG A 377 3.92 -17.08 15.05
CA ARG A 377 3.86 -18.51 14.73
C ARG A 377 3.22 -19.34 15.85
N LYS A 378 3.59 -19.08 17.10
CA LYS A 378 3.01 -19.77 18.27
C LYS A 378 1.51 -19.47 18.46
N ALA A 379 1.07 -18.26 18.11
CA ALA A 379 -0.30 -17.81 18.32
C ALA A 379 -1.32 -18.34 17.29
N ASN A 380 -0.92 -19.12 16.28
CA ASN A 380 -1.81 -19.77 15.29
C ASN A 380 -2.94 -18.87 14.74
N GLY A 381 -2.65 -17.59 14.46
CA GLY A 381 -3.63 -16.66 13.88
C GLY A 381 -4.63 -16.05 14.86
N ALA A 382 -4.44 -16.20 16.18
CA ALA A 382 -5.20 -15.45 17.18
C ALA A 382 -5.05 -13.93 16.94
N LYS A 383 -6.19 -13.21 16.95
CA LYS A 383 -6.31 -11.83 16.47
C LYS A 383 -5.55 -10.77 17.29
N THR A 384 -5.01 -11.12 18.46
CA THR A 384 -4.34 -10.16 19.35
C THR A 384 -3.01 -10.72 19.86
N ASN A 385 -1.93 -10.48 19.12
CA ASN A 385 -0.59 -10.66 19.67
C ASN A 385 -0.27 -9.44 20.57
N MET A 386 -0.34 -9.64 21.89
CA MET A 386 -0.11 -8.60 22.89
C MET A 386 1.30 -7.97 22.78
N LEU A 387 2.33 -8.74 22.44
CA LEU A 387 3.67 -8.22 22.22
C LEU A 387 3.72 -7.26 21.02
N THR A 388 2.95 -7.54 19.96
CA THR A 388 2.82 -6.62 18.81
C THR A 388 2.21 -5.30 19.24
N TYR A 389 1.14 -5.36 20.04
CA TYR A 389 0.49 -4.16 20.60
C TYR A 389 1.46 -3.35 21.48
N ASP A 390 2.17 -4.02 22.39
CA ASP A 390 3.12 -3.37 23.28
C ASP A 390 4.31 -2.76 22.55
N THR A 391 4.81 -3.44 21.51
CA THR A 391 5.86 -2.91 20.64
C THR A 391 5.40 -1.63 19.94
N GLN A 392 4.17 -1.62 19.41
CA GLN A 392 3.60 -0.43 18.77
C GLN A 392 3.40 0.71 19.77
N GLN A 393 2.92 0.41 20.98
CA GLN A 393 2.75 1.39 22.06
C GLN A 393 4.08 2.01 22.49
N ILE A 394 5.11 1.20 22.75
CA ILE A 394 6.44 1.69 23.11
C ILE A 394 7.00 2.55 21.97
N ARG A 395 6.95 2.07 20.72
CA ARG A 395 7.45 2.82 19.56
C ARG A 395 6.73 4.16 19.36
N TYR A 396 5.41 4.18 19.48
CA TYR A 396 4.62 5.40 19.39
C TYR A 396 5.01 6.39 20.48
N ARG A 397 5.13 5.92 21.73
CA ARG A 397 5.51 6.78 22.85
C ARG A 397 6.94 7.30 22.71
N ILE A 398 7.90 6.48 22.25
CA ILE A 398 9.27 6.93 21.98
C ILE A 398 9.30 8.05 20.93
N ARG A 399 8.47 7.96 19.87
CA ARG A 399 8.41 9.00 18.82
C ARG A 399 7.71 10.29 19.24
N THR A 400 6.75 10.21 20.16
CA THR A 400 5.88 11.35 20.52
C THR A 400 6.24 11.99 21.86
N SER A 401 6.87 11.24 22.76
CA SER A 401 7.21 11.70 24.11
C SER A 401 8.59 12.32 24.12
N HIS A 402 8.64 13.64 24.31
CA HIS A 402 9.90 14.39 24.41
C HIS A 402 10.36 14.60 25.87
N LYS A 403 9.53 14.21 26.86
CA LYS A 403 9.81 14.36 28.30
C LYS A 403 9.25 13.16 29.08
N GLY A 404 9.76 12.95 30.30
CA GLY A 404 9.24 11.96 31.24
C GLY A 404 9.83 10.56 31.11
N PRO A 405 9.23 9.55 31.79
CA PRO A 405 9.77 8.20 31.88
C PRO A 405 10.00 7.53 30.53
N THR A 406 9.08 7.69 29.56
CA THR A 406 9.23 7.09 28.23
C THR A 406 10.44 7.66 27.46
N ALA A 407 10.66 8.98 27.50
CA ALA A 407 11.81 9.60 26.85
C ALA A 407 13.13 9.16 27.50
N THR A 408 13.12 8.98 28.82
CA THR A 408 14.28 8.45 29.57
C THR A 408 14.55 7.00 29.18
N LEU A 409 13.51 6.16 29.09
CA LEU A 409 13.63 4.78 28.63
C LEU A 409 14.15 4.72 27.18
N ALA A 410 13.66 5.57 26.29
CA ALA A 410 14.16 5.67 24.92
C ALA A 410 15.67 5.90 24.88
N THR A 411 16.16 6.82 25.72
CA THR A 411 17.59 7.14 25.84
C THR A 411 18.38 5.93 26.34
N ILE A 412 17.88 5.26 27.39
CA ILE A 412 18.52 4.05 27.95
C ILE A 412 18.61 2.94 26.89
N LEU A 413 17.51 2.66 26.19
CA LEU A 413 17.46 1.63 25.15
C LEU A 413 18.38 1.99 23.96
N HIS A 414 18.47 3.27 23.60
CA HIS A 414 19.34 3.73 22.52
C HIS A 414 20.83 3.58 22.87
N SER A 415 21.24 4.00 24.07
CA SER A 415 22.61 3.81 24.55
C SER A 415 22.99 2.33 24.58
N TYR A 416 22.13 1.49 25.14
CA TYR A 416 22.36 0.05 25.18
C TYR A 416 22.46 -0.58 23.79
N ALA A 417 21.57 -0.19 22.86
CA ALA A 417 21.62 -0.66 21.48
C ALA A 417 22.94 -0.28 20.80
N HIS A 418 23.45 0.94 21.03
CA HIS A 418 24.71 1.40 20.45
C HIS A 418 25.92 0.61 21.00
N GLU A 419 25.98 0.40 22.31
CA GLU A 419 27.03 -0.41 22.95
C GLU A 419 27.01 -1.84 22.42
N MET A 420 25.83 -2.46 22.35
CA MET A 420 25.67 -3.82 21.84
C MET A 420 26.02 -3.94 20.35
N ALA A 421 25.62 -2.97 19.52
CA ALA A 421 26.01 -2.94 18.11
C ALA A 421 27.53 -2.94 17.95
N ALA A 422 28.23 -2.09 18.72
CA ALA A 422 29.69 -2.02 18.70
C ALA A 422 30.35 -3.34 19.14
N LYS A 423 29.80 -4.04 20.14
CA LYS A 423 30.26 -5.38 20.54
C LYS A 423 30.13 -6.39 19.41
N ILE A 424 28.97 -6.44 18.77
CA ILE A 424 28.70 -7.35 17.65
C ILE A 424 29.63 -7.06 16.46
N ASP A 425 29.89 -5.79 16.17
CA ASP A 425 30.78 -5.40 15.07
C ASP A 425 32.23 -5.84 15.33
N ARG A 426 32.69 -5.81 16.59
CA ARG A 426 34.00 -6.34 17.03
C ARG A 426 34.05 -7.87 17.11
N GLY A 427 32.93 -8.57 16.92
CA GLY A 427 32.85 -10.03 17.00
C GLY A 427 32.70 -10.57 18.44
N GLU A 428 32.42 -9.71 19.41
CA GLU A 428 32.09 -10.12 20.78
C GLU A 428 30.66 -10.68 20.79
N THR A 429 30.45 -11.84 21.42
CA THR A 429 29.11 -12.42 21.59
C THR A 429 28.28 -11.57 22.56
N SER A 430 27.04 -11.30 22.15
CA SER A 430 26.04 -10.46 22.83
C SER A 430 25.42 -11.08 24.08
#